data_AF-A0AAN6G648-F1
#
_entry.id   AF-A0AAN6G648-F1
#
_cell.length_a   1.000
_cell.length_b   1.000
_cell.length_c   1.000
_cell.angle_alpha   90.00
_cell.angle_beta   90.00
_cell.angle_gamma   90.00
#
_symmetry.space_group_name_H-M   'P 1'
#
loop_
_entity.id
_entity.type
_entity.pdbx_description
1 polymer ?
#
loop_
_entity_poly.entity_id
_entity_poly.type
_entity_poly.pdbx_seq_one_letter_code
_entity_poly.pdbx_strand_id
1 'polypeptide(L)' 'MSDFVHCLTLCQLILADKYDRFELTYEGCHVFNPGSFKGNAYGWATYYPATGRAERSELPNA' A
#
# COMPACT_ATOMS: atom_id res chain seq x y z
N MET A 1 13.45 7.63 -13.59
CA MET A 1 14.47 6.66 -13.12
C MET A 1 14.85 6.90 -11.66
N SER A 2 14.78 8.13 -11.16
CA SER A 2 14.89 8.51 -9.73
C SER A 2 13.84 7.87 -8.81
N ASP A 3 12.60 7.74 -9.29
CA ASP A 3 11.46 7.39 -8.42
C ASP A 3 11.49 5.92 -7.97
N PHE A 4 12.06 5.03 -8.79
CA PHE A 4 12.32 3.64 -8.42
C PHE A 4 13.43 3.52 -7.36
N VAL A 5 14.44 4.41 -7.39
CA VAL A 5 15.54 4.42 -6.42
C VAL A 5 15.07 4.94 -5.06
N HIS A 6 14.12 5.88 -5.04
CA HIS A 6 13.54 6.39 -3.79
C HIS A 6 12.71 5.31 -3.04
N CYS A 7 12.03 4.43 -3.78
CA CYS A 7 11.33 3.28 -3.20
C CYS A 7 12.28 2.25 -2.58
N LEU A 8 13.57 2.27 -2.93
CA LEU A 8 14.60 1.41 -2.33
C LEU A 8 15.26 2.05 -1.09
N THR A 9 15.18 3.38 -0.93
CA THR A 9 15.73 4.09 0.24
C THR A 9 14.77 4.16 1.43
N LEU A 10 13.46 4.10 1.20
CA LEU A 10 12.44 3.89 2.22
C LEU A 10 11.90 2.48 2.06
N CYS A 11 12.16 1.60 3.02
CA CYS A 11 11.73 0.22 2.91
C CYS A 11 10.19 0.15 2.86
N GLN A 12 9.64 -0.26 1.71
CA GLN A 12 8.20 -0.41 1.47
C GLN A 12 7.91 -1.81 0.89
N LEU A 13 7.06 -2.57 1.56
CA LEU A 13 6.60 -3.89 1.12
C LEU A 13 5.09 -3.89 0.91
N ILE A 14 4.65 -4.36 -0.26
CA ILE A 14 3.23 -4.44 -0.65
C ILE A 14 2.89 -5.92 -0.86
N LEU A 15 2.06 -6.48 0.02
CA LEU A 15 1.72 -7.91 0.05
C LEU A 15 0.41 -8.23 -0.67
N ALA A 16 0.05 -7.46 -1.70
CA ALA A 16 -1.23 -7.46 -2.42
C ALA A 16 -1.85 -8.85 -2.69
N ASP A 17 -2.58 -9.35 -1.69
CA ASP A 17 -3.21 -10.66 -1.70
C ASP A 17 -4.73 -10.54 -1.45
N LYS A 18 -5.40 -11.69 -1.32
CA LYS A 18 -6.85 -11.75 -1.12
C LYS A 18 -7.29 -11.66 0.35
N TYR A 19 -6.36 -11.69 1.29
CA TYR A 19 -6.66 -11.61 2.71
C TYR A 19 -7.09 -10.19 3.09
N ASP A 20 -7.51 -10.07 4.34
CA ASP A 20 -7.93 -8.80 4.90
C ASP A 20 -6.81 -7.76 4.82
N ARG A 21 -7.24 -6.52 4.68
CA ARG A 21 -6.37 -5.36 4.66
C ARG A 21 -5.63 -5.26 5.99
N PHE A 22 -4.33 -4.99 5.93
CA PHE A 22 -3.55 -4.58 7.09
C PHE A 22 -2.45 -3.60 6.71
N GLU A 23 -1.96 -2.90 7.73
CA GLU A 23 -0.89 -1.92 7.62
C GLU A 23 -0.10 -1.98 8.93
N LEU A 24 1.22 -2.16 8.82
CA LEU A 24 2.12 -2.26 9.95
C LEU A 24 3.52 -1.76 9.59
N THR A 25 4.30 -1.46 10.61
CA THR A 25 5.74 -1.17 10.47
C THR A 25 6.52 -2.34 11.05
N TYR A 26 7.37 -2.97 10.24
CA TYR A 26 8.24 -4.07 10.65
C TYR A 26 9.69 -3.72 10.34
N GLU A 27 10.56 -3.68 11.35
CA GLU A 27 11.98 -3.33 11.18
C GLU A 27 12.21 -1.99 10.42
N GLY A 28 11.33 -1.01 10.66
CA GLY A 28 11.36 0.28 9.96
C GLY A 28 10.84 0.25 8.52
N CYS A 29 10.45 -0.92 8.01
CA CYS A 29 9.77 -1.07 6.74
C CYS A 29 8.27 -0.87 6.90
N HIS A 30 7.69 -0.02 6.07
CA HIS A 30 6.25 0.05 5.95
C HIS A 30 5.76 -1.17 5.17
N VAL A 31 4.85 -1.93 5.75
CA VAL A 31 4.30 -3.15 5.15
C VAL A 31 2.78 -3.04 5.13
N PHE A 32 2.19 -3.19 3.96
CA PHE A 32 0.74 -3.21 3.88
C PHE A 32 0.20 -4.20 2.85
N ASN A 33 -1.01 -4.67 3.11
CA ASN A 33 -1.83 -5.40 2.18
C ASN A 33 -3.06 -4.56 1.82
N PRO A 34 -3.23 -4.14 0.56
CA PRO A 34 -4.45 -3.44 0.12
C PRO A 34 -5.70 -4.34 0.19
N GLY A 35 -5.51 -5.67 0.19
CA GLY A 35 -6.59 -6.65 0.10
C GLY A 35 -7.16 -6.79 -1.31
N SER A 36 -8.13 -7.70 -1.45
CA SER A 36 -8.81 -7.94 -2.73
C SER A 36 -9.66 -6.74 -3.16
N PHE A 37 -9.45 -6.21 -4.36
CA PHE A 37 -10.25 -5.11 -4.90
C PHE A 37 -11.76 -5.43 -4.86
N LYS A 38 -12.19 -6.55 -5.47
CA LYS A 38 -13.61 -6.96 -5.47
C LYS A 38 -14.12 -7.45 -4.11
N GLY A 39 -13.23 -7.97 -3.27
CA GLY A 39 -13.61 -8.52 -1.96
C GLY A 39 -13.64 -7.48 -0.83
N ASN A 40 -13.12 -6.27 -1.08
CA ASN A 40 -12.92 -5.25 -0.07
C ASN A 40 -13.39 -3.87 -0.55
N ALA A 41 -14.70 -3.77 -0.86
CA ALA A 41 -15.37 -2.52 -1.23
C ALA A 41 -14.70 -1.73 -2.37
N TYR A 42 -14.06 -2.42 -3.32
CA TYR A 42 -13.35 -1.78 -4.42
C TYR A 42 -12.30 -0.78 -3.91
N GLY A 43 -11.64 -1.14 -2.80
CA GLY A 43 -10.58 -0.37 -2.17
C GLY A 43 -9.23 -0.54 -2.85
N TRP A 44 -8.44 0.53 -2.87
CA TRP A 44 -7.04 0.53 -3.31
C TRP A 44 -6.17 1.40 -2.40
N ALA A 45 -4.85 1.30 -2.60
CA ALA A 45 -3.87 2.14 -1.93
C ALA A 45 -3.04 2.91 -2.96
N THR A 46 -2.83 4.20 -2.70
CA THR A 46 -1.93 5.06 -3.48
C THR A 46 -0.67 5.29 -2.65
N TYR A 47 0.47 4.81 -3.15
CA TYR A 47 1.77 5.04 -2.52
C TYR A 47 2.45 6.27 -3.11
N TYR A 48 2.96 7.15 -2.25
CA TYR A 48 3.68 8.37 -2.60
C TYR A 48 5.17 8.19 -2.24
N PRO A 49 6.03 7.81 -3.21
CA PRO A 49 7.43 7.47 -2.93
C PRO A 49 8.17 8.59 -2.21
N ALA A 50 7.99 9.83 -2.64
CA ALA A 50 8.69 11.01 -2.10
C ALA A 50 8.44 11.24 -0.59
N THR A 51 7.32 10.77 -0.05
CA THR A 51 6.97 10.93 1.37
C THR A 51 6.95 9.61 2.14
N GLY A 52 7.08 8.48 1.45
CA GLY A 52 6.92 7.15 2.03
C GLY A 52 5.50 6.85 2.52
N ARG A 53 4.50 7.66 2.15
CA ARG A 53 3.12 7.52 2.63
C ARG A 53 2.30 6.65 1.69
N ALA A 54 1.44 5.80 2.25
CA ALA A 54 0.34 5.18 1.52
C ALA A 54 -0.99 5.79 1.96
N GLU A 55 -1.87 6.08 1.00
CA GLU A 55 -3.23 6.55 1.27
C GLU A 55 -4.24 5.53 0.76
N ARG A 56 -5.28 5.31 1.54
CA ARG A 56 -6.40 4.45 1.16
C ARG A 56 -7.43 5.25 0.37
N SER A 57 -8.03 4.57 -0.61
CA SER A 57 -9.21 5.06 -1.32
C SER A 57 -10.14 3.90 -1.63
N GLU A 58 -11.41 4.18 -1.85
CA GLU A 58 -12.44 3.19 -2.20
C GLU A 58 -13.51 3.83 -3.07
N LEU A 59 -14.26 3.02 -3.83
CA LEU A 59 -15.39 3.51 -4.59
C LEU A 59 -16.59 3.68 -3.64
N PRO A 60 -17.21 4.88 -3.56
CA PRO A 60 -18.40 5.07 -2.75
C PRO A 60 -19.57 4.25 -3.32
N ASN A 61 -20.28 3.52 -2.45
CA ASN A 61 -21.48 2.73 -2.75
C ASN A 61 -21.27 1.55 -3.73
N ALA A 62 -20.12 0.90 -3.68
CA ALA A 62 -19.77 -0.21 -4.56
C ALA A 62 -20.18 -1.59 -4.02
#